data_AF-A0A2N2VVT8-F1
#
_entry.id   AF-A0A2N2VVT8-F1
#
_cell.length_a   1.000
_cell.length_b   1.000
_cell.length_c   1.000
_cell.angle_alpha   90.00
_cell.angle_beta   90.00
_cell.angle_gamma   90.00
#
_symmetry.space_group_name_H-M   'P 1'
#
loop_
_entity.id
_entity.type
_entity.pdbx_description
1 polymer ?
#
loop_
_entity_poly.entity_id
_entity_poly.type
_entity_poly.pdbx_seq_one_letter_code
_entity_poly.pdbx_strand_id
1 'polypeptide(L)'
;MIANLHDAVIQNYAQMKTINTLYKIVLILTILVLFANTAASQGPELPYFYTGKAHLPWAEGSLKFKSGSSIKTGFFPLAGSTSGPYGTNSYTSDVFIDKQLVFVPSIHHRKGYDDQAVEIKERVVLYCPELEQFSENKLTATENINQLINEGVSAIALFSIKEENPFFDVENICFPKEEIPIISLDRSTAFTMLYANGYDLESVKRTISEGKLPVMKEPIFNFHFSFKGNFDKIETEHCTIRFNKNILDSTAAIKIADNNEKALRFLYHFFAEINPVKERQLITYFSDYDEKLFYTNHWGKGLAAGKAGIFSIYDEESNDYALAVHELTHILFHNNWGRQSSFLNEGIAMYAEAESVKSDNSNVVAKKSDQITKNFLENGKLLPIEKLAELQIGADNDFTQMGYAASGSFVRFLITKYGQKSFLDLWKSESQWKSIYGKELQELEKEWHKWLKK
;
A
#
# COMPACT_ATOMS: atom_id res chain seq x y z
N MET A 1 -25.12 -70.54 6.64
CA MET A 1 -24.21 -69.84 7.57
C MET A 1 -22.96 -69.29 6.86
N ILE A 2 -22.38 -70.00 5.88
CA ILE A 2 -21.19 -69.53 5.13
C ILE A 2 -21.51 -68.38 4.14
N ALA A 3 -22.70 -68.33 3.55
CA ALA A 3 -23.11 -67.24 2.65
C ALA A 3 -23.20 -65.86 3.35
N ASN A 4 -23.72 -65.81 4.58
CA ASN A 4 -23.88 -64.55 5.32
C ASN A 4 -22.55 -63.94 5.80
N LEU A 5 -21.49 -64.75 5.92
CA LEU A 5 -20.15 -64.25 6.27
C LEU A 5 -19.45 -63.60 5.07
N HIS A 6 -19.71 -64.08 3.86
CA HIS A 6 -19.11 -63.53 2.65
C HIS A 6 -19.64 -62.12 2.34
N ASP A 7 -20.95 -61.91 2.49
CA ASP A 7 -21.57 -60.60 2.25
C ASP A 7 -21.16 -59.56 3.30
N ALA A 8 -20.98 -59.98 4.56
CA ALA A 8 -20.49 -59.12 5.63
C ALA A 8 -19.03 -58.68 5.42
N VAL A 9 -18.18 -59.54 4.84
CA VAL A 9 -16.79 -59.19 4.51
C VAL A 9 -16.73 -58.22 3.31
N ILE A 10 -17.56 -58.42 2.29
CA ILE A 10 -17.63 -57.51 1.14
C ILE A 10 -18.17 -56.12 1.54
N GLN A 11 -19.21 -56.05 2.39
CA GLN A 11 -19.72 -54.77 2.89
C GLN A 11 -18.66 -54.03 3.72
N ASN A 12 -17.95 -54.72 4.61
CA ASN A 12 -16.86 -54.11 5.39
C ASN A 12 -15.70 -53.64 4.50
N TYR A 13 -15.36 -54.38 3.44
CA TYR A 13 -14.28 -53.99 2.52
C TYR A 13 -14.67 -52.78 1.66
N ALA A 14 -15.93 -52.71 1.21
CA ALA A 14 -16.45 -51.53 0.51
C ALA A 14 -16.47 -50.31 1.44
N GLN A 15 -16.89 -50.47 2.69
CA GLN A 15 -16.94 -49.39 3.69
C GLN A 15 -15.54 -48.86 4.03
N MET A 16 -14.53 -49.73 4.18
CA MET A 16 -13.13 -49.31 4.34
C MET A 16 -12.59 -48.55 3.13
N LYS A 17 -12.96 -48.94 1.91
CA LYS A 17 -12.52 -48.27 0.67
C LYS A 17 -13.13 -46.87 0.54
N THR A 18 -14.37 -46.70 0.96
CA THR A 18 -15.06 -45.39 1.00
C THR A 18 -14.46 -44.48 2.06
N ILE A 19 -14.14 -45.01 3.24
CA ILE A 19 -13.47 -44.24 4.32
C ILE A 19 -12.09 -43.74 3.85
N ASN A 20 -11.32 -44.58 3.14
CA ASN A 20 -10.00 -44.19 2.62
C ASN A 20 -10.10 -43.14 1.50
N THR A 21 -11.20 -43.13 0.73
CA THR A 21 -11.45 -42.14 -0.32
C THR A 21 -11.86 -40.79 0.28
N LEU A 22 -12.75 -40.79 1.27
CA LEU A 22 -13.17 -39.58 1.98
C LEU A 22 -12.00 -38.93 2.73
N TYR A 23 -11.15 -39.73 3.38
CA TYR A 23 -9.97 -39.23 4.09
C TYR A 23 -8.97 -38.56 3.14
N LYS A 24 -8.76 -39.12 1.93
CA LYS A 24 -7.92 -38.50 0.89
C LYS A 24 -8.51 -37.20 0.37
N ILE A 25 -9.84 -37.13 0.17
CA ILE A 25 -10.52 -35.90 -0.26
C ILE A 25 -10.41 -34.81 0.80
N VAL A 26 -10.64 -35.14 2.08
CA VAL A 26 -10.50 -34.20 3.19
C VAL A 26 -9.04 -33.74 3.32
N LEU A 27 -8.06 -34.64 3.22
CA LEU A 27 -6.65 -34.26 3.27
C LEU A 27 -6.26 -33.33 2.11
N ILE A 28 -6.72 -33.62 0.88
CA ILE A 28 -6.47 -32.77 -0.29
C ILE A 28 -7.16 -31.41 -0.13
N LEU A 29 -8.39 -31.36 0.39
CA LEU A 29 -9.09 -30.10 0.66
C LEU A 29 -8.40 -29.30 1.77
N THR A 30 -7.96 -29.94 2.86
CA THR A 30 -7.21 -29.28 3.93
C THR A 30 -5.87 -28.76 3.43
N ILE A 31 -5.15 -29.54 2.61
CA ILE A 31 -3.94 -29.09 1.93
C ILE A 31 -4.28 -27.92 1.00
N LEU A 32 -5.30 -28.01 0.16
CA LEU A 32 -5.71 -26.91 -0.73
C LEU A 32 -6.12 -25.65 0.04
N VAL A 33 -6.81 -25.76 1.18
CA VAL A 33 -7.18 -24.62 2.04
C VAL A 33 -5.96 -24.02 2.74
N LEU A 34 -5.06 -24.86 3.23
CA LEU A 34 -3.80 -24.41 3.85
C LEU A 34 -2.88 -23.75 2.82
N PHE A 35 -2.80 -24.28 1.59
CA PHE A 35 -1.95 -23.73 0.53
C PHE A 35 -2.59 -22.55 -0.21
N ALA A 36 -3.93 -22.48 -0.32
CA ALA A 36 -4.63 -21.33 -0.89
C ALA A 36 -4.42 -20.06 -0.04
N ASN A 37 -4.31 -20.21 1.29
CA ASN A 37 -4.02 -19.09 2.19
C ASN A 37 -2.52 -18.70 2.24
N THR A 38 -1.61 -19.55 1.76
CA THR A 38 -0.17 -19.20 1.67
C THR A 38 0.21 -18.45 0.41
N ALA A 39 -0.70 -18.35 -0.57
CA ALA A 39 -0.46 -17.59 -1.78
C ALA A 39 -0.97 -16.15 -1.59
N ALA A 40 -0.04 -15.23 -1.31
CA ALA A 40 -0.21 -13.77 -1.24
C ALA A 40 -0.73 -13.18 0.09
N SER A 41 -0.14 -13.56 1.24
CA SER A 41 -0.23 -12.68 2.41
C SER A 41 0.55 -11.39 2.12
N GLN A 42 -0.13 -10.24 2.05
CA GLN A 42 0.44 -8.91 1.73
C GLN A 42 0.73 -8.07 2.99
N GLY A 43 0.96 -8.72 4.14
CA GLY A 43 1.13 -8.08 5.43
C GLY A 43 -0.09 -8.21 6.35
N PRO A 44 -0.03 -7.67 7.57
CA PRO A 44 -1.14 -7.71 8.51
C PRO A 44 -2.30 -6.83 8.05
N GLU A 45 -3.51 -7.15 8.51
CA GLU A 45 -4.68 -6.28 8.35
C GLU A 45 -4.58 -5.05 9.26
N LEU A 46 -5.28 -3.97 8.90
CA LEU A 46 -5.30 -2.71 9.67
C LEU A 46 -5.52 -2.86 11.19
N PRO A 47 -6.41 -3.74 11.70
CA PRO A 47 -6.61 -3.91 13.15
C PRO A 47 -5.33 -4.24 13.93
N TYR A 48 -4.32 -4.81 13.27
CA TYR A 48 -3.01 -5.08 13.86
C TYR A 48 -2.32 -3.83 14.41
N PHE A 49 -2.43 -2.69 13.73
CA PHE A 49 -1.75 -1.45 14.14
C PHE A 49 -2.50 -0.68 15.22
N TYR A 50 -3.83 -0.82 15.27
CA TYR A 50 -4.68 -0.14 16.25
C TYR A 50 -4.65 -0.78 17.63
N THR A 51 -4.36 -2.08 17.70
CA THR A 51 -4.35 -2.75 18.99
C THR A 51 -3.17 -2.32 19.86
N GLY A 52 -3.45 -1.93 21.11
CA GLY A 52 -2.41 -1.73 22.12
C GLY A 52 -1.60 -3.01 22.44
N LYS A 53 -2.02 -4.17 21.94
CA LYS A 53 -1.33 -5.45 22.12
C LYS A 53 -0.18 -5.67 21.15
N ALA A 54 -0.20 -5.06 19.95
CA ALA A 54 0.88 -5.20 19.00
C ALA A 54 2.17 -4.57 19.53
N HIS A 55 3.30 -5.16 19.19
CA HIS A 55 4.62 -4.62 19.51
C HIS A 55 5.31 -4.23 18.21
N LEU A 56 5.30 -2.93 17.92
CA LEU A 56 5.99 -2.34 16.78
C LEU A 56 7.32 -1.78 17.31
N PRO A 57 8.49 -2.31 16.93
CA PRO A 57 9.77 -1.86 17.47
C PRO A 57 10.12 -0.41 17.09
N TRP A 58 9.42 0.15 16.08
CA TRP A 58 9.58 1.53 15.63
C TRP A 58 8.47 2.48 16.10
N ALA A 59 7.44 2.02 16.83
CA ALA A 59 6.30 2.86 17.21
C ALA A 59 5.71 2.50 18.57
N GLU A 60 5.28 3.52 19.32
CA GLU A 60 4.60 3.35 20.60
C GLU A 60 3.53 4.42 20.83
N GLY A 61 2.43 4.05 21.47
CA GLY A 61 1.32 4.94 21.80
C GLY A 61 0.77 4.64 23.19
N SER A 62 0.43 5.67 23.95
CA SER A 62 -0.22 5.54 25.25
C SER A 62 -0.97 6.80 25.68
N LEU A 63 -2.03 6.61 26.47
CA LEU A 63 -2.65 7.67 27.27
C LEU A 63 -1.95 7.74 28.62
N LYS A 64 -1.46 8.91 29.02
CA LYS A 64 -0.80 9.15 30.31
C LYS A 64 -1.66 10.07 31.18
N PHE A 65 -2.14 9.56 32.31
CA PHE A 65 -2.87 10.36 33.28
C PHE A 65 -1.92 11.15 34.18
N LYS A 66 -2.39 12.27 34.74
CA LYS A 66 -1.59 13.09 35.68
C LYS A 66 -1.10 12.32 36.91
N SER A 67 -1.79 11.24 37.29
CA SER A 67 -1.39 10.34 38.38
C SER A 67 -0.18 9.44 38.06
N GLY A 68 0.24 9.39 36.79
CA GLY A 68 1.30 8.50 36.30
C GLY A 68 0.80 7.14 35.77
N SER A 69 -0.49 6.81 35.93
CA SER A 69 -1.06 5.62 35.27
C SER A 69 -1.11 5.81 33.76
N SER A 70 -0.91 4.73 33.01
CA SER A 70 -0.95 4.76 31.54
C SER A 70 -1.74 3.61 30.93
N ILE A 71 -2.34 3.85 29.77
CA ILE A 71 -3.00 2.83 28.94
C ILE A 71 -2.29 2.81 27.60
N LYS A 72 -1.78 1.64 27.18
CA LYS A 72 -1.16 1.48 25.87
C LYS A 72 -2.24 1.52 24.78
N THR A 73 -1.98 2.25 23.71
CA THR A 73 -2.91 2.42 22.58
C THR A 73 -2.14 2.21 21.28
N GLY A 74 -2.71 1.46 20.35
CA GLY A 74 -2.20 1.47 18.98
C GLY A 74 -2.73 2.68 18.21
N PHE A 75 -2.15 2.91 17.05
CA PHE A 75 -2.53 3.94 16.11
C PHE A 75 -1.98 3.57 14.74
N PHE A 76 -2.53 4.18 13.70
CA PHE A 76 -2.01 4.03 12.34
C PHE A 76 -1.72 5.42 11.78
N PRO A 77 -0.49 5.72 11.33
CA PRO A 77 -0.23 7.04 10.80
C PRO A 77 -0.82 7.19 9.40
N LEU A 78 -1.13 8.43 9.03
CA LEU A 78 -1.54 8.74 7.67
C LEU A 78 -0.31 9.16 6.86
N ALA A 79 -0.21 8.67 5.63
CA ALA A 79 0.84 9.04 4.70
C ALA A 79 0.39 10.17 3.77
N GLY A 80 1.29 11.12 3.50
CA GLY A 80 1.04 12.22 2.57
C GLY A 80 1.45 11.94 1.13
N SER A 81 1.43 12.98 0.29
CA SER A 81 1.85 12.91 -1.12
C SER A 81 3.29 12.48 -1.36
N THR A 82 4.13 12.50 -0.33
CA THR A 82 5.51 12.01 -0.34
C THR A 82 5.61 10.52 0.03
N SER A 83 4.47 9.83 0.15
CA SER A 83 4.34 8.42 0.52
C SER A 83 5.02 8.04 1.84
N GLY A 84 5.24 9.02 2.72
CA GLY A 84 5.70 8.83 4.09
C GLY A 84 4.72 9.43 5.08
N PRO A 85 4.78 9.01 6.36
CA PRO A 85 3.85 9.49 7.37
C PRO A 85 3.97 10.99 7.61
N TYR A 86 2.83 11.64 7.83
CA TYR A 86 2.81 13.02 8.28
C TYR A 86 3.63 13.18 9.57
N GLY A 87 4.42 14.26 9.64
CA GLY A 87 5.30 14.59 10.75
C GLY A 87 6.73 14.06 10.62
N THR A 88 7.00 13.19 9.65
CA THR A 88 8.35 12.68 9.40
C THR A 88 9.18 13.56 8.47
N ASN A 89 8.56 14.55 7.82
CA ASN A 89 9.18 15.40 6.81
C ASN A 89 9.83 14.58 5.70
N SER A 90 9.10 13.61 5.14
CA SER A 90 9.64 12.63 4.19
C SER A 90 10.83 11.86 4.76
N TYR A 91 10.62 11.26 5.93
CA TYR A 91 11.57 10.39 6.63
C TYR A 91 12.90 11.04 7.02
N THR A 92 12.88 12.32 7.40
CA THR A 92 14.06 13.03 7.92
C THR A 92 13.96 13.34 9.40
N SER A 93 12.85 12.99 10.05
CA SER A 93 12.58 13.35 11.44
C SER A 93 11.81 12.23 12.14
N ASP A 94 12.20 11.91 13.37
CA ASP A 94 11.40 11.09 14.27
C ASP A 94 10.19 11.90 14.75
N VAL A 95 9.08 11.21 15.00
CA VAL A 95 7.90 11.81 15.61
C VAL A 95 7.87 11.50 17.10
N PHE A 96 7.70 12.54 17.91
CA PHE A 96 7.50 12.43 19.36
C PHE A 96 6.48 13.46 19.83
N ILE A 97 5.35 12.98 20.34
CA ILE A 97 4.27 13.80 20.88
C ILE A 97 3.97 13.33 22.31
N ASP A 98 3.98 14.27 23.25
CA ASP A 98 3.45 14.10 24.61
C ASP A 98 2.75 15.41 25.00
N LYS A 99 1.47 15.52 24.61
CA LYS A 99 0.66 16.74 24.75
C LYS A 99 -0.75 16.39 25.20
N GLN A 100 -1.46 17.37 25.76
CA GLN A 100 -2.87 17.19 26.14
C GLN A 100 -3.73 16.85 24.92
N LEU A 101 -4.66 15.91 25.08
CA LEU A 101 -5.63 15.54 24.04
C LEU A 101 -6.93 16.31 24.23
N VAL A 102 -7.28 17.17 23.28
CA VAL A 102 -8.55 17.90 23.27
C VAL A 102 -9.46 17.34 22.19
N PHE A 103 -10.71 17.07 22.55
CA PHE A 103 -11.72 16.67 21.58
C PHE A 103 -12.28 17.90 20.86
N VAL A 104 -12.36 17.85 19.54
CA VAL A 104 -13.01 18.88 18.73
C VAL A 104 -14.16 18.22 17.97
N PRO A 105 -15.42 18.35 18.43
CA PRO A 105 -16.56 17.70 17.78
C PRO A 105 -16.97 18.37 16.47
N SER A 106 -16.71 19.67 16.31
CA SER A 106 -16.90 20.42 15.06
C SER A 106 -15.96 21.62 15.01
N ILE A 107 -15.45 21.94 13.82
CA ILE A 107 -14.65 23.14 13.55
C ILE A 107 -15.50 24.43 13.57
N HIS A 108 -16.78 24.33 13.21
CA HIS A 108 -17.66 25.49 13.13
C HIS A 108 -18.14 25.96 14.51
N HIS A 109 -18.48 24.99 15.38
CA HIS A 109 -18.94 25.27 16.72
C HIS A 109 -17.77 25.07 17.69
N ARG A 110 -16.99 26.12 17.97
CA ARG A 110 -15.82 26.05 18.89
C ARG A 110 -15.92 26.88 20.16
N LYS A 111 -17.07 27.53 20.38
CA LYS A 111 -17.40 28.24 21.62
C LYS A 111 -18.16 27.30 22.55
N GLY A 112 -17.61 27.06 23.73
CA GLY A 112 -18.27 26.27 24.78
C GLY A 112 -19.49 26.98 25.38
N TYR A 113 -20.09 26.37 26.41
CA TYR A 113 -21.28 26.91 27.08
C TYR A 113 -21.10 28.32 27.66
N ASP A 114 -19.87 28.70 28.02
CA ASP A 114 -19.52 30.01 28.59
C ASP A 114 -18.90 30.97 27.56
N ASP A 115 -19.16 30.77 26.26
CA ASP A 115 -18.59 31.53 25.13
C ASP A 115 -17.05 31.47 24.98
N GLN A 116 -16.36 30.71 25.84
CA GLN A 116 -14.93 30.49 25.72
C GLN A 116 -14.61 29.58 24.55
N ALA A 117 -13.67 30.01 23.70
CA ALA A 117 -13.16 29.20 22.61
C ALA A 117 -12.33 28.05 23.17
N VAL A 118 -12.48 26.85 22.58
CA VAL A 118 -11.60 25.72 22.89
C VAL A 118 -10.18 26.05 22.44
N GLU A 119 -9.25 26.12 23.38
CA GLU A 119 -7.84 26.29 23.08
C GLU A 119 -7.26 24.98 22.54
N ILE A 120 -6.82 24.99 21.28
CA ILE A 120 -6.26 23.81 20.59
C ILE A 120 -4.78 23.96 20.24
N LYS A 121 -4.25 25.19 20.31
CA LYS A 121 -2.85 25.49 19.97
C LYS A 121 -1.91 24.67 20.86
N GLU A 122 -0.90 24.06 20.25
CA GLU A 122 0.10 23.21 20.90
C GLU A 122 -0.47 21.98 21.64
N ARG A 123 -1.69 21.56 21.29
CA ARG A 123 -2.35 20.36 21.82
C ARG A 123 -2.50 19.29 20.73
N VAL A 124 -2.81 18.05 21.13
CA VAL A 124 -3.29 17.02 20.21
C VAL A 124 -4.79 17.18 20.07
N VAL A 125 -5.29 17.21 18.84
CA VAL A 125 -6.73 17.27 18.58
C VAL A 125 -7.26 15.89 18.22
N LEU A 126 -8.22 15.38 19.01
CA LEU A 126 -9.05 14.25 18.64
C LEU A 126 -10.22 14.77 17.80
N TYR A 127 -10.32 14.33 16.54
CA TYR A 127 -11.27 14.86 15.57
C TYR A 127 -11.97 13.75 14.79
N CYS A 128 -13.26 13.91 14.54
CA CYS A 128 -14.06 12.99 13.73
C CYS A 128 -14.73 13.76 12.59
N PRO A 129 -14.27 13.61 11.34
CA PRO A 129 -14.88 14.28 10.19
C PRO A 129 -16.38 14.00 10.03
N GLU A 130 -16.83 12.81 10.43
CA GLU A 130 -18.23 12.39 10.32
C GLU A 130 -19.17 13.13 11.30
N LEU A 131 -18.64 13.79 12.34
CA LEU A 131 -19.48 14.59 13.23
C LEU A 131 -19.88 15.92 12.59
N GLU A 132 -19.15 16.41 11.60
CA GLU A 132 -19.47 17.66 10.89
C GLU A 132 -20.81 17.58 10.16
N GLN A 133 -21.29 16.38 9.80
CA GLN A 133 -22.63 16.20 9.19
C GLN A 133 -23.78 16.64 10.11
N PHE A 134 -23.54 16.74 11.42
CA PHE A 134 -24.52 17.22 12.40
C PHE A 134 -24.40 18.72 12.64
N SER A 135 -23.45 19.40 12.00
CA SER A 135 -23.21 20.83 12.11
C SER A 135 -23.62 21.56 10.82
N GLU A 136 -23.54 22.89 10.83
CA GLU A 136 -23.71 23.71 9.61
C GLU A 136 -22.44 23.76 8.74
N ASN A 137 -21.40 22.99 9.09
CA ASN A 137 -20.12 22.98 8.39
C ASN A 137 -20.25 22.36 6.99
N LYS A 138 -19.86 23.15 5.98
CA LYS A 138 -19.85 22.73 4.56
C LYS A 138 -18.45 22.39 4.05
N LEU A 139 -17.44 22.53 4.90
CA LEU A 139 -16.06 22.21 4.56
C LEU A 139 -15.87 20.69 4.49
N THR A 140 -14.99 20.29 3.59
CA THR A 140 -14.50 18.92 3.48
C THR A 140 -13.64 18.53 4.69
N ALA A 141 -13.39 17.23 4.86
CA ALA A 141 -12.50 16.73 5.91
C ALA A 141 -11.09 17.35 5.82
N THR A 142 -10.53 17.42 4.61
CA THR A 142 -9.23 18.06 4.33
C THR A 142 -9.21 19.54 4.71
N GLU A 143 -10.23 20.31 4.33
CA GLU A 143 -10.30 21.74 4.66
C GLU A 143 -10.36 21.98 6.17
N ASN A 144 -11.14 21.16 6.88
CA ASN A 144 -11.19 21.17 8.34
C ASN A 144 -9.84 20.83 8.99
N ILE A 145 -9.14 19.80 8.48
CA ILE A 145 -7.81 19.44 8.95
C ILE A 145 -6.81 20.58 8.72
N ASN A 146 -6.82 21.19 7.53
CA ASN A 146 -5.97 22.34 7.21
C ASN A 146 -6.25 23.54 8.12
N GLN A 147 -7.52 23.77 8.50
CA GLN A 147 -7.86 24.80 9.47
C GLN A 147 -7.25 24.50 10.85
N LEU A 148 -7.33 23.26 11.34
CA LEU A 148 -6.68 22.86 12.60
C LEU A 148 -5.15 23.08 12.55
N ILE A 149 -4.50 22.69 11.45
CA ILE A 149 -3.06 22.89 11.24
C ILE A 149 -2.70 24.38 11.30
N ASN A 150 -3.46 25.23 10.61
CA ASN A 150 -3.22 26.69 10.59
C ASN A 150 -3.33 27.34 11.97
N GLU A 151 -4.07 26.72 12.89
CA GLU A 151 -4.24 27.19 14.26
C GLU A 151 -3.13 26.70 15.21
N GLY A 152 -2.18 25.92 14.70
CA GLY A 152 -0.96 25.54 15.41
C GLY A 152 -1.16 24.39 16.40
N VAL A 153 -2.04 23.44 16.07
CA VAL A 153 -2.11 22.15 16.79
C VAL A 153 -0.79 21.39 16.65
N SER A 154 -0.44 20.55 17.63
CA SER A 154 0.81 19.75 17.59
C SER A 154 0.64 18.43 16.86
N ALA A 155 -0.58 17.89 16.83
CA ALA A 155 -0.91 16.62 16.18
C ALA A 155 -2.43 16.52 16.00
N ILE A 156 -2.87 15.69 15.06
CA ILE A 156 -4.28 15.38 14.84
C ILE A 156 -4.48 13.86 14.91
N ALA A 157 -5.38 13.43 15.78
CA ALA A 157 -5.82 12.04 15.90
C ALA A 157 -7.25 11.93 15.35
N LEU A 158 -7.39 11.22 14.24
CA LEU A 158 -8.66 10.98 13.54
C LEU A 158 -9.32 9.71 14.05
N PHE A 159 -10.65 9.69 14.10
CA PHE A 159 -11.43 8.47 14.34
C PHE A 159 -12.77 8.52 13.61
N SER A 160 -13.38 7.36 13.38
CA SER A 160 -14.68 7.21 12.77
C SER A 160 -15.72 6.83 13.82
N ILE A 161 -16.95 7.32 13.69
CA ILE A 161 -18.09 6.85 14.49
C ILE A 161 -18.79 5.65 13.83
N LYS A 162 -18.47 5.37 12.55
CA LYS A 162 -19.05 4.30 11.74
C LYS A 162 -18.16 3.06 11.66
N GLU A 163 -16.85 3.24 11.49
CA GLU A 163 -15.88 2.18 11.25
C GLU A 163 -15.01 1.91 12.47
N GLU A 164 -14.72 0.64 12.77
CA GLU A 164 -13.88 0.29 13.93
C GLU A 164 -12.41 0.64 13.70
N ASN A 165 -11.85 0.34 12.53
CA ASN A 165 -10.45 0.54 12.17
C ASN A 165 -10.36 1.43 10.93
N PRO A 166 -10.71 2.72 11.04
CA PRO A 166 -10.90 3.58 9.88
C PRO A 166 -9.60 3.79 9.11
N PHE A 167 -9.68 3.87 7.79
CA PHE A 167 -8.57 4.31 6.95
C PHE A 167 -9.02 5.59 6.23
N PHE A 168 -8.45 6.73 6.62
CA PHE A 168 -8.80 8.00 5.99
C PHE A 168 -7.86 8.28 4.83
N ASP A 169 -8.46 8.54 3.67
CA ASP A 169 -7.76 9.09 2.52
C ASP A 169 -7.85 10.62 2.60
N VAL A 170 -6.76 11.27 3.01
CA VAL A 170 -6.68 12.73 3.15
C VAL A 170 -5.64 13.28 2.21
N GLU A 171 -6.14 13.88 1.12
CA GLU A 171 -5.31 14.55 0.13
C GLU A 171 -5.22 16.05 0.41
N ASN A 172 -4.26 16.73 -0.24
CA ASN A 172 -4.14 18.19 -0.26
C ASN A 172 -4.01 18.83 1.14
N ILE A 173 -3.37 18.12 2.06
CA ILE A 173 -3.02 18.66 3.37
C ILE A 173 -1.86 19.66 3.20
N CYS A 174 -2.01 20.84 3.77
CA CYS A 174 -1.06 21.94 3.66
C CYS A 174 -0.49 22.30 5.02
N PHE A 175 0.84 22.32 5.12
CA PHE A 175 1.55 22.70 6.33
C PHE A 175 2.20 24.09 6.13
N PRO A 176 1.77 25.14 6.85
CA PRO A 176 2.29 26.50 6.68
C PRO A 176 3.72 26.67 7.25
N LYS A 177 4.17 25.74 8.10
CA LYS A 177 5.49 25.75 8.73
C LYS A 177 6.17 24.39 8.61
N GLU A 178 5.95 23.53 9.59
CA GLU A 178 6.50 22.18 9.66
C GLU A 178 5.34 21.18 9.59
N GLU A 179 5.64 20.00 9.04
CA GLU A 179 4.69 18.90 9.00
C GLU A 179 4.39 18.44 10.43
N ILE A 180 3.12 18.27 10.77
CA ILE A 180 2.69 17.70 12.05
C ILE A 180 2.15 16.29 11.83
N PRO A 181 2.26 15.38 12.82
CA PRO A 181 1.71 14.05 12.67
C PRO A 181 0.19 14.07 12.64
N ILE A 182 -0.34 13.30 11.69
CA ILE A 182 -1.76 12.96 11.57
C ILE A 182 -1.86 11.44 11.67
N ILE A 183 -2.58 10.96 12.65
CA ILE A 183 -2.77 9.53 12.91
C ILE A 183 -4.25 9.20 12.97
N SER A 184 -4.62 7.94 12.77
CA SER A 184 -5.94 7.40 13.06
C SER A 184 -5.88 6.54 14.32
N LEU A 185 -7.03 6.49 14.99
CA LEU A 185 -7.30 5.62 16.12
C LEU A 185 -8.47 4.70 15.78
N ASP A 186 -8.50 3.52 16.41
CA ASP A 186 -9.72 2.73 16.38
C ASP A 186 -10.83 3.42 17.18
N ARG A 187 -12.06 3.10 16.80
CA ARG A 187 -13.26 3.69 17.37
C ARG A 187 -13.40 3.38 18.85
N SER A 188 -13.13 2.15 19.27
CA SER A 188 -13.22 1.74 20.68
C SER A 188 -12.28 2.55 21.58
N THR A 189 -11.05 2.80 21.13
CA THR A 189 -10.06 3.60 21.84
C THR A 189 -10.47 5.07 21.89
N ALA A 190 -10.90 5.64 20.76
CA ALA A 190 -11.40 7.01 20.72
C ALA A 190 -12.62 7.20 21.63
N PHE A 191 -13.56 6.24 21.64
CA PHE A 191 -14.74 6.31 22.52
C PHE A 191 -14.34 6.21 23.98
N THR A 192 -13.39 5.33 24.32
CA THR A 192 -12.83 5.26 25.66
C THR A 192 -12.24 6.60 26.10
N MET A 193 -11.49 7.28 25.21
CA MET A 193 -10.95 8.62 25.45
C MET A 193 -12.05 9.66 25.67
N LEU A 194 -13.12 9.62 24.87
CA LEU A 194 -14.26 10.53 24.99
C LEU A 194 -15.02 10.33 26.30
N TYR A 195 -15.38 9.08 26.62
CA TYR A 195 -16.09 8.74 27.87
C TYR A 195 -15.28 9.10 29.10
N ALA A 196 -13.95 8.88 29.08
CA ALA A 196 -13.07 9.29 30.17
C ALA A 196 -13.07 10.81 30.40
N ASN A 197 -13.27 11.61 29.34
CA ASN A 197 -13.44 13.06 29.44
C ASN A 197 -14.91 13.49 29.67
N GLY A 198 -15.82 12.53 29.88
CA GLY A 198 -17.24 12.79 30.16
C GLY A 198 -18.06 13.18 28.94
N TYR A 199 -17.58 12.86 27.73
CA TYR A 199 -18.34 13.02 26.50
C TYR A 199 -19.10 11.73 26.18
N ASP A 200 -20.43 11.84 26.12
CA ASP A 200 -21.29 10.81 25.54
C ASP A 200 -21.60 11.16 24.08
N LEU A 201 -21.36 10.23 23.15
CA LEU A 201 -21.41 10.53 21.73
C LEU A 201 -22.81 10.93 21.24
N GLU A 202 -23.87 10.32 21.77
CA GLU A 202 -25.24 10.68 21.39
C GLU A 202 -25.61 12.07 21.92
N SER A 203 -25.18 12.41 23.13
CA SER A 203 -25.31 13.77 23.63
C SER A 203 -24.52 14.76 22.77
N VAL A 204 -23.29 14.43 22.34
CA VAL A 204 -22.47 15.27 21.47
C VAL A 204 -23.19 15.53 20.15
N LYS A 205 -23.67 14.50 19.46
CA LYS A 205 -24.42 14.64 18.18
C LYS A 205 -25.63 15.56 18.32
N ARG A 206 -26.43 15.36 19.37
CA ARG A 206 -27.60 16.20 19.65
C ARG A 206 -27.19 17.66 19.86
N THR A 207 -26.16 17.91 20.66
CA THR A 207 -25.73 19.28 20.96
C THR A 207 -25.17 20.00 19.72
N ILE A 208 -24.40 19.31 18.87
CA ILE A 208 -23.94 19.88 17.59
C ILE A 208 -25.15 20.21 16.68
N SER A 209 -26.15 19.31 16.61
CA SER A 209 -27.37 19.53 15.80
C SER A 209 -28.21 20.72 16.27
N GLU A 210 -28.05 21.13 17.53
CA GLU A 210 -28.66 22.34 18.10
C GLU A 210 -27.78 23.59 17.90
N GLY A 211 -26.68 23.49 17.14
CA GLY A 211 -25.72 24.56 16.91
C GLY A 211 -24.85 24.90 18.14
N LYS A 212 -24.74 23.99 19.10
CA LYS A 212 -24.03 24.16 20.37
C LYS A 212 -22.85 23.20 20.50
N LEU A 213 -21.95 23.47 21.44
CA LEU A 213 -20.94 22.50 21.88
C LEU A 213 -21.36 21.78 23.17
N PRO A 214 -20.98 20.49 23.34
CA PRO A 214 -20.96 19.88 24.67
C PRO A 214 -20.10 20.73 25.63
N VAL A 215 -20.41 20.67 26.92
CA VAL A 215 -19.58 21.33 27.94
C VAL A 215 -18.18 20.73 27.88
N MET A 216 -17.23 21.53 27.40
CA MET A 216 -15.85 21.10 27.23
C MET A 216 -15.16 21.06 28.58
N LYS A 217 -14.52 19.92 28.87
CA LYS A 217 -13.71 19.74 30.08
C LYS A 217 -12.24 19.77 29.73
N GLU A 218 -11.44 20.30 30.65
CA GLU A 218 -9.98 20.23 30.53
C GLU A 218 -9.54 18.76 30.50
N PRO A 219 -8.66 18.37 29.55
CA PRO A 219 -8.22 16.99 29.43
C PRO A 219 -7.56 16.48 30.70
N ILE A 220 -7.91 15.26 31.08
CA ILE A 220 -7.37 14.60 32.29
C ILE A 220 -6.11 13.75 31.99
N PHE A 221 -5.75 13.59 30.71
CA PHE A 221 -4.58 12.84 30.27
C PHE A 221 -3.87 13.53 29.09
N ASN A 222 -2.57 13.24 28.98
CA ASN A 222 -1.81 13.50 27.77
C ASN A 222 -1.93 12.29 26.84
N PHE A 223 -1.93 12.56 25.53
CA PHE A 223 -1.71 11.53 24.55
C PHE A 223 -0.23 11.53 24.16
N HIS A 224 0.43 10.40 24.47
CA HIS A 224 1.81 10.14 24.10
C HIS A 224 1.83 9.22 22.90
N PHE A 225 2.50 9.60 21.83
CA PHE A 225 2.87 8.67 20.77
C PHE A 225 4.19 9.07 20.14
N SER A 226 4.94 8.07 19.71
CA SER A 226 6.18 8.26 18.97
C SER A 226 6.34 7.20 17.91
N PHE A 227 7.04 7.54 16.83
CA PHE A 227 7.52 6.56 15.87
C PHE A 227 8.77 7.06 15.15
N LYS A 228 9.61 6.12 14.72
CA LYS A 228 10.87 6.41 14.06
C LYS A 228 10.63 6.88 12.64
N GLY A 229 11.10 8.06 12.30
CA GLY A 229 10.95 8.60 10.95
C GLY A 229 12.27 9.07 10.37
N ASN A 230 13.30 9.28 11.19
CA ASN A 230 14.61 9.66 10.71
C ASN A 230 15.38 8.45 10.18
N PHE A 231 15.19 8.14 8.90
CA PHE A 231 15.82 7.00 8.26
C PHE A 231 17.24 7.36 7.79
N ASP A 232 18.15 6.41 7.94
CA ASP A 232 19.52 6.53 7.44
C ASP A 232 19.53 6.43 5.91
N LYS A 233 20.62 6.91 5.29
CA LYS A 233 20.78 6.95 3.84
C LYS A 233 22.15 6.45 3.40
N ILE A 234 22.17 5.73 2.28
CA ILE A 234 23.37 5.40 1.50
C ILE A 234 23.21 6.04 0.13
N GLU A 235 24.22 6.79 -0.31
CA GLU A 235 24.28 7.32 -1.67
C GLU A 235 25.23 6.48 -2.53
N THR A 236 24.75 6.12 -3.72
CA THR A 236 25.58 5.54 -4.79
C THR A 236 25.68 6.53 -5.94
N GLU A 237 26.24 6.08 -7.08
CA GLU A 237 26.28 6.87 -8.31
C GLU A 237 24.87 7.28 -8.76
N HIS A 238 23.93 6.31 -8.81
CA HIS A 238 22.60 6.52 -9.35
C HIS A 238 21.45 6.37 -8.34
N CYS A 239 21.72 6.00 -7.08
CA CYS A 239 20.68 5.77 -6.08
C CYS A 239 20.93 6.57 -4.79
N THR A 240 19.84 6.94 -4.12
CA THR A 240 19.81 7.23 -2.69
C THR A 240 18.94 6.18 -2.04
N ILE A 241 19.55 5.25 -1.31
CA ILE A 241 18.84 4.22 -0.54
C ILE A 241 18.58 4.75 0.85
N ARG A 242 17.34 4.71 1.29
CA ARG A 242 16.89 5.10 2.62
C ARG A 242 16.38 3.88 3.37
N PHE A 243 16.69 3.76 4.65
CA PHE A 243 16.28 2.60 5.46
C PHE A 243 16.25 2.92 6.96
N ASN A 244 15.46 2.15 7.71
CA ASN A 244 15.42 2.23 9.16
C ASN A 244 16.55 1.40 9.77
N LYS A 245 17.67 2.04 10.15
CA LYS A 245 18.85 1.36 10.71
C LYS A 245 18.62 0.56 12.00
N ASN A 246 17.48 0.76 12.68
CA ASN A 246 17.14 0.02 13.89
C ASN A 246 16.57 -1.37 13.56
N ILE A 247 16.10 -1.58 12.34
CA ILE A 247 15.46 -2.82 11.90
C ILE A 247 16.27 -3.47 10.77
N LEU A 248 16.77 -2.67 9.83
CA LEU A 248 17.59 -3.13 8.72
C LEU A 248 19.05 -2.71 8.93
N ASP A 249 19.94 -3.68 9.04
CA ASP A 249 21.36 -3.40 9.27
C ASP A 249 22.08 -2.80 8.04
N SER A 250 23.23 -2.18 8.28
CA SER A 250 24.00 -1.51 7.22
C SER A 250 24.57 -2.49 6.17
N THR A 251 24.79 -3.76 6.51
CA THR A 251 25.29 -4.75 5.55
C THR A 251 24.19 -5.09 4.54
N ALA A 252 22.96 -5.31 5.00
CA ALA A 252 21.80 -5.47 4.14
C ALA A 252 21.57 -4.22 3.28
N ALA A 253 21.66 -3.02 3.87
CA ALA A 253 21.52 -1.77 3.15
C ALA A 253 22.56 -1.58 2.03
N ILE A 254 23.81 -2.01 2.22
CA ILE A 254 24.84 -2.00 1.17
C ILE A 254 24.50 -2.99 0.05
N LYS A 255 24.08 -4.22 0.38
CA LYS A 255 23.64 -5.21 -0.62
C LYS A 255 22.49 -4.67 -1.47
N ILE A 256 21.52 -4.03 -0.82
CA ILE A 256 20.39 -3.36 -1.48
C ILE A 256 20.88 -2.26 -2.44
N ALA A 257 21.81 -1.42 -1.99
CA ALA A 257 22.37 -0.34 -2.79
C ALA A 257 23.08 -0.88 -4.03
N ASP A 258 23.93 -1.90 -3.88
CA ASP A 258 24.62 -2.56 -4.99
C ASP A 258 23.62 -3.21 -5.96
N ASN A 259 22.56 -3.80 -5.44
CA ASN A 259 21.54 -4.45 -6.24
C ASN A 259 20.73 -3.46 -7.10
N ASN A 260 20.31 -2.33 -6.51
CA ASN A 260 19.61 -1.27 -7.23
C ASN A 260 20.53 -0.58 -8.26
N GLU A 261 21.81 -0.41 -7.94
CA GLU A 261 22.81 0.12 -8.86
C GLU A 261 22.98 -0.80 -10.08
N LYS A 262 23.05 -2.12 -9.87
CA LYS A 262 23.05 -3.11 -10.96
C LYS A 262 21.78 -3.02 -11.79
N ALA A 263 20.61 -2.92 -11.15
CA ALA A 263 19.32 -2.84 -11.83
C ALA A 263 19.22 -1.58 -12.72
N LEU A 264 19.63 -0.41 -12.22
CA LEU A 264 19.67 0.81 -13.03
C LEU A 264 20.67 0.72 -14.20
N ARG A 265 21.86 0.16 -13.98
CA ARG A 265 22.83 -0.06 -15.05
C ARG A 265 22.28 -0.97 -16.14
N PHE A 266 21.61 -2.05 -15.75
CA PHE A 266 20.88 -2.90 -16.67
C PHE A 266 19.84 -2.09 -17.45
N LEU A 267 18.97 -1.32 -16.79
CA LEU A 267 17.92 -0.55 -17.44
C LEU A 267 18.47 0.49 -18.43
N TYR A 268 19.54 1.21 -18.07
CA TYR A 268 20.18 2.17 -18.97
C TYR A 268 20.81 1.50 -20.20
N HIS A 269 21.36 0.30 -20.04
CA HIS A 269 21.85 -0.47 -21.18
C HIS A 269 20.70 -1.02 -22.02
N PHE A 270 19.68 -1.57 -21.36
CA PHE A 270 18.54 -2.23 -21.98
C PHE A 270 17.70 -1.25 -22.81
N PHE A 271 17.48 -0.04 -22.30
CA PHE A 271 16.76 1.04 -22.97
C PHE A 271 17.66 2.05 -23.68
N ALA A 272 18.90 1.68 -24.03
CA ALA A 272 19.84 2.60 -24.67
C ALA A 272 19.35 3.14 -26.02
N GLU A 273 18.52 2.40 -26.76
CA GLU A 273 17.97 2.83 -28.06
C GLU A 273 17.12 4.10 -27.94
N ILE A 274 16.39 4.23 -26.82
CA ILE A 274 15.50 5.36 -26.53
C ILE A 274 16.15 6.43 -25.63
N ASN A 275 17.39 6.18 -25.19
CA ASN A 275 18.26 7.12 -24.49
C ASN A 275 17.56 7.90 -23.36
N PRO A 276 17.07 7.22 -22.31
CA PRO A 276 16.48 7.90 -21.16
C PRO A 276 17.49 8.79 -20.44
N VAL A 277 17.01 9.90 -19.90
CA VAL A 277 17.72 10.74 -18.94
C VAL A 277 18.05 9.90 -17.72
N LYS A 278 19.31 9.98 -17.30
CA LYS A 278 19.83 9.33 -16.11
C LYS A 278 19.68 10.28 -14.94
N GLU A 279 18.79 9.94 -14.02
CA GLU A 279 18.57 10.69 -12.78
C GLU A 279 18.88 9.81 -11.59
N ARG A 280 19.25 10.45 -10.47
CA ARG A 280 19.43 9.74 -9.21
C ARG A 280 18.06 9.35 -8.66
N GLN A 281 17.89 8.07 -8.35
CA GLN A 281 16.63 7.51 -7.86
C GLN A 281 16.61 7.46 -6.33
N LEU A 282 15.52 7.94 -5.73
CA LEU A 282 15.28 7.77 -4.29
C LEU A 282 14.50 6.48 -4.06
N ILE A 283 15.06 5.57 -3.26
CA ILE A 283 14.42 4.31 -2.90
C ILE A 283 14.44 4.16 -1.38
N THR A 284 13.30 3.85 -0.79
CA THR A 284 13.13 3.57 0.65
C THR A 284 12.85 2.09 0.85
N TYR A 285 13.71 1.42 1.63
CA TYR A 285 13.55 0.02 1.98
C TYR A 285 13.03 -0.16 3.40
N PHE A 286 12.14 -1.15 3.54
CA PHE A 286 11.54 -1.60 4.78
C PHE A 286 11.93 -3.06 5.03
N SER A 287 11.97 -3.47 6.29
CA SER A 287 12.36 -4.83 6.65
C SER A 287 11.30 -5.87 6.32
N ASP A 288 10.02 -5.50 6.36
CA ASP A 288 8.89 -6.40 6.13
C ASP A 288 7.62 -5.62 5.76
N TYR A 289 6.53 -6.34 5.48
CA TYR A 289 5.24 -5.78 5.05
C TYR A 289 4.59 -4.87 6.08
N ASP A 290 4.70 -5.18 7.37
CA ASP A 290 4.07 -4.40 8.42
C ASP A 290 4.73 -3.03 8.59
N GLU A 291 6.07 -2.98 8.52
CA GLU A 291 6.83 -1.73 8.50
C GLU A 291 6.45 -0.91 7.26
N LYS A 292 6.52 -1.49 6.06
CA LYS A 292 6.15 -0.78 4.82
C LYS A 292 4.72 -0.25 4.89
N LEU A 293 3.77 -1.09 5.29
CA LEU A 293 2.36 -0.70 5.38
C LEU A 293 2.15 0.43 6.40
N PHE A 294 2.82 0.37 7.55
CA PHE A 294 2.79 1.43 8.55
C PHE A 294 3.31 2.77 8.00
N TYR A 295 4.38 2.78 7.19
CA TYR A 295 4.94 4.04 6.69
C TYR A 295 4.30 4.57 5.40
N THR A 296 3.80 3.68 4.54
CA THR A 296 3.41 4.04 3.17
C THR A 296 1.92 3.93 2.91
N ASN A 297 1.18 3.31 3.84
CA ASN A 297 -0.24 3.01 3.72
C ASN A 297 -0.59 2.13 2.49
N HIS A 298 0.38 1.34 2.00
CA HIS A 298 0.25 0.55 0.77
C HIS A 298 0.56 -0.94 0.99
N TRP A 299 -0.38 -1.80 0.60
CA TRP A 299 -0.21 -3.26 0.55
C TRP A 299 0.55 -3.69 -0.71
N GLY A 300 1.63 -4.45 -0.54
CA GLY A 300 2.43 -4.99 -1.64
C GLY A 300 3.93 -4.84 -1.41
N LYS A 301 4.74 -5.61 -2.14
CA LYS A 301 6.20 -5.63 -1.96
C LYS A 301 6.90 -4.36 -2.42
N GLY A 302 6.49 -3.82 -3.56
CA GLY A 302 7.01 -2.57 -4.14
C GLY A 302 5.91 -1.52 -4.30
N LEU A 303 6.31 -0.27 -4.50
CA LEU A 303 5.46 0.86 -4.88
C LEU A 303 6.34 1.94 -5.51
N ALA A 304 6.06 2.26 -6.78
CA ALA A 304 6.65 3.41 -7.48
C ALA A 304 5.73 4.65 -7.40
N ALA A 305 6.04 5.58 -6.50
CA ALA A 305 5.20 6.76 -6.21
C ALA A 305 5.70 8.04 -6.91
N GLY A 306 6.19 7.91 -8.15
CA GLY A 306 6.66 9.06 -8.95
C GLY A 306 7.78 9.83 -8.24
N LYS A 307 7.58 11.13 -8.02
CA LYS A 307 8.58 12.00 -7.35
C LYS A 307 8.89 11.62 -5.90
N ALA A 308 7.98 10.91 -5.22
CA ALA A 308 8.22 10.42 -3.86
C ALA A 308 9.27 9.30 -3.82
N GLY A 309 9.53 8.65 -4.97
CA GLY A 309 10.49 7.58 -5.12
C GLY A 309 9.87 6.19 -5.12
N ILE A 310 10.70 5.19 -4.83
CA ILE A 310 10.32 3.78 -4.75
C ILE A 310 10.28 3.35 -3.28
N PHE A 311 9.32 2.51 -2.93
CA PHE A 311 9.14 1.97 -1.59
C PHE A 311 9.09 0.45 -1.69
N SER A 312 10.08 -0.23 -1.11
CA SER A 312 10.25 -1.68 -1.28
C SER A 312 10.51 -2.40 0.03
N ILE A 313 10.12 -3.67 0.09
CA ILE A 313 10.49 -4.58 1.18
C ILE A 313 11.82 -5.24 0.83
N TYR A 314 12.73 -5.36 1.79
CA TYR A 314 13.92 -6.18 1.69
C TYR A 314 13.56 -7.64 1.96
N ASP A 315 13.84 -8.53 1.01
CA ASP A 315 13.56 -9.96 1.14
C ASP A 315 14.83 -10.75 0.81
N GLU A 316 15.59 -11.12 1.84
CA GLU A 316 16.89 -11.80 1.69
C GLU A 316 16.79 -13.15 0.96
N GLU A 317 15.62 -13.81 1.02
CA GLU A 317 15.40 -15.09 0.34
C GLU A 317 15.07 -14.92 -1.15
N SER A 318 14.50 -13.77 -1.52
CA SER A 318 14.13 -13.47 -2.89
C SER A 318 15.23 -12.70 -3.62
N ASN A 319 15.36 -12.91 -4.94
CA ASN A 319 16.28 -12.09 -5.72
C ASN A 319 15.68 -10.69 -5.92
N ASP A 320 15.94 -9.78 -4.97
CA ASP A 320 15.51 -8.38 -5.00
C ASP A 320 15.89 -7.66 -6.31
N TYR A 321 16.83 -8.19 -7.09
CA TYR A 321 17.25 -7.62 -8.38
C TYR A 321 16.09 -7.49 -9.36
N ALA A 322 15.29 -8.54 -9.53
CA ALA A 322 14.19 -8.56 -10.50
C ALA A 322 13.11 -7.54 -10.10
N LEU A 323 12.74 -7.51 -8.82
CA LEU A 323 11.81 -6.54 -8.27
C LEU A 323 12.36 -5.10 -8.38
N ALA A 324 13.65 -4.89 -8.10
CA ALA A 324 14.28 -3.58 -8.29
C ALA A 324 14.18 -3.13 -9.76
N VAL A 325 14.47 -4.01 -10.73
CA VAL A 325 14.31 -3.72 -12.15
C VAL A 325 12.86 -3.35 -12.48
N HIS A 326 11.89 -4.08 -11.94
CA HIS A 326 10.47 -3.81 -12.12
C HIS A 326 10.12 -2.38 -11.66
N GLU A 327 10.37 -2.06 -10.39
CA GLU A 327 10.00 -0.77 -9.81
C GLU A 327 10.78 0.41 -10.41
N LEU A 328 12.07 0.21 -10.71
CA LEU A 328 12.89 1.23 -11.35
C LEU A 328 12.45 1.50 -12.80
N THR A 329 11.85 0.52 -13.47
CA THR A 329 11.28 0.74 -14.81
C THR A 329 10.11 1.72 -14.75
N HIS A 330 9.23 1.58 -13.75
CA HIS A 330 8.12 2.52 -13.53
C HIS A 330 8.61 3.96 -13.38
N ILE A 331 9.60 4.19 -12.52
CA ILE A 331 10.14 5.54 -12.32
C ILE A 331 10.91 6.05 -13.55
N LEU A 332 11.73 5.22 -14.18
CA LEU A 332 12.49 5.59 -15.37
C LEU A 332 11.55 6.11 -16.47
N PHE A 333 10.47 5.38 -16.77
CA PHE A 333 9.49 5.78 -17.77
C PHE A 333 8.68 7.00 -17.33
N HIS A 334 8.21 7.03 -16.08
CA HIS A 334 7.45 8.17 -15.55
C HIS A 334 8.24 9.48 -15.66
N ASN A 335 9.48 9.50 -15.17
CA ASN A 335 10.27 10.73 -15.12
C ASN A 335 10.66 11.23 -16.51
N ASN A 336 10.87 10.32 -17.47
CA ASN A 336 11.28 10.67 -18.82
C ASN A 336 10.11 11.06 -19.72
N TRP A 337 8.97 10.37 -19.62
CA TRP A 337 7.89 10.45 -20.61
C TRP A 337 6.47 10.42 -20.03
N GLY A 338 6.32 10.51 -18.70
CA GLY A 338 5.02 10.50 -18.02
C GLY A 338 4.44 9.09 -17.85
N ARG A 339 3.27 9.01 -17.20
CA ARG A 339 2.54 7.75 -16.98
C ARG A 339 1.67 7.38 -18.18
N GLN A 340 1.52 6.08 -18.40
CA GLN A 340 0.54 5.51 -19.31
C GLN A 340 -0.55 4.75 -18.54
N SER A 341 -1.43 4.05 -19.26
CA SER A 341 -2.39 3.14 -18.65
C SER A 341 -1.70 2.09 -17.77
N SER A 342 -2.40 1.59 -16.75
CA SER A 342 -1.88 0.54 -15.87
C SER A 342 -1.37 -0.67 -16.67
N PHE A 343 -2.07 -1.05 -17.74
CA PHE A 343 -1.64 -2.12 -18.65
C PHE A 343 -0.27 -1.87 -19.30
N LEU A 344 0.02 -0.66 -19.81
CA LEU A 344 1.31 -0.37 -20.42
C LEU A 344 2.41 -0.18 -19.37
N ASN A 345 2.10 0.46 -18.23
CA ASN A 345 3.05 0.65 -17.14
C ASN A 345 3.52 -0.69 -16.57
N GLU A 346 2.60 -1.57 -16.19
CA GLU A 346 2.97 -2.91 -15.72
C GLU A 346 3.61 -3.74 -16.82
N GLY A 347 3.14 -3.60 -18.05
CA GLY A 347 3.70 -4.35 -19.19
C GLY A 347 5.18 -4.05 -19.44
N ILE A 348 5.59 -2.78 -19.36
CA ILE A 348 7.00 -2.42 -19.57
C ILE A 348 7.89 -2.87 -18.40
N ALA A 349 7.39 -2.75 -17.15
CA ALA A 349 8.09 -3.21 -15.96
C ALA A 349 8.26 -4.74 -15.96
N MET A 350 7.19 -5.49 -16.24
CA MET A 350 7.21 -6.94 -16.38
C MET A 350 8.12 -7.41 -17.53
N TYR A 351 8.18 -6.66 -18.63
CA TYR A 351 9.09 -6.96 -19.73
C TYR A 351 10.56 -6.76 -19.33
N ALA A 352 10.90 -5.64 -18.70
CA ALA A 352 12.25 -5.37 -18.22
C ALA A 352 12.70 -6.38 -17.15
N GLU A 353 11.82 -6.69 -16.19
CA GLU A 353 12.04 -7.72 -15.17
C GLU A 353 12.34 -9.09 -15.81
N ALA A 354 11.54 -9.48 -16.82
CA ALA A 354 11.75 -10.72 -17.54
C ALA A 354 13.14 -10.75 -18.24
N GLU A 355 13.53 -9.68 -18.93
CA GLU A 355 14.82 -9.66 -19.65
C GLU A 355 16.02 -9.58 -18.70
N SER A 356 15.89 -8.95 -17.53
CA SER A 356 16.98 -8.87 -16.54
C SER A 356 17.36 -10.24 -15.99
N VAL A 357 16.37 -11.09 -15.72
CA VAL A 357 16.55 -12.46 -15.21
C VAL A 357 17.22 -13.38 -16.25
N LYS A 358 16.95 -13.19 -17.55
CA LYS A 358 17.65 -13.94 -18.62
C LYS A 358 19.14 -13.59 -18.70
N SER A 359 19.48 -12.34 -18.45
CA SER A 359 20.86 -11.85 -18.53
C SER A 359 21.75 -12.35 -17.38
N ASP A 360 21.15 -12.78 -16.27
CA ASP A 360 21.86 -13.15 -15.03
C ASP A 360 21.93 -14.69 -14.80
N ASN A 361 21.77 -15.50 -15.85
CA ASN A 361 21.75 -16.98 -15.76
C ASN A 361 20.73 -17.58 -14.75
N SER A 362 19.77 -16.79 -14.25
CA SER A 362 18.71 -17.25 -13.36
C SER A 362 17.52 -17.73 -14.19
N ASN A 363 17.42 -19.04 -14.39
CA ASN A 363 16.54 -19.68 -15.37
C ASN A 363 15.00 -19.62 -15.09
N VAL A 364 14.46 -18.68 -14.30
CA VAL A 364 13.15 -18.93 -13.65
C VAL A 364 11.97 -18.00 -14.02
N VAL A 365 12.15 -16.73 -14.42
CA VAL A 365 11.00 -15.78 -14.43
C VAL A 365 10.51 -15.34 -15.82
N ALA A 366 11.40 -15.05 -16.77
CA ALA A 366 11.05 -14.43 -18.05
C ALA A 366 10.11 -15.24 -18.97
N LYS A 367 10.12 -16.57 -18.84
CA LYS A 367 9.27 -17.49 -19.59
C LYS A 367 7.86 -17.63 -18.99
N LYS A 368 7.57 -17.01 -17.84
CA LYS A 368 6.28 -17.14 -17.15
C LYS A 368 5.19 -16.28 -17.78
N SER A 369 5.42 -15.01 -18.11
CA SER A 369 4.35 -14.13 -18.62
C SER A 369 3.76 -14.63 -19.94
N ASP A 370 4.60 -14.98 -20.92
CA ASP A 370 4.14 -15.55 -22.20
C ASP A 370 3.43 -16.90 -21.99
N GLN A 371 3.97 -17.77 -21.14
CA GLN A 371 3.38 -19.09 -20.88
C GLN A 371 2.05 -19.00 -20.15
N ILE A 372 1.94 -18.14 -19.12
CA ILE A 372 0.70 -17.89 -18.39
C ILE A 372 -0.35 -17.31 -19.33
N THR A 373 0.03 -16.31 -20.13
CA THR A 373 -0.85 -15.70 -21.14
C THR A 373 -1.30 -16.72 -22.17
N LYS A 374 -0.38 -17.53 -22.70
CA LYS A 374 -0.67 -18.62 -23.64
C LYS A 374 -1.64 -19.62 -23.03
N ASN A 375 -1.46 -20.00 -21.78
CA ASN A 375 -2.39 -20.89 -21.08
C ASN A 375 -3.79 -20.27 -21.01
N PHE A 376 -3.93 -18.98 -20.69
CA PHE A 376 -5.23 -18.30 -20.72
C PHE A 376 -5.85 -18.28 -22.13
N LEU A 377 -5.03 -18.04 -23.16
CA LEU A 377 -5.46 -18.03 -24.56
C LEU A 377 -5.96 -19.41 -25.02
N GLU A 378 -5.20 -20.47 -24.73
CA GLU A 378 -5.52 -21.85 -25.12
C GLU A 378 -6.78 -22.37 -24.41
N ASN A 379 -7.06 -21.88 -23.20
CA ASN A 379 -8.26 -22.20 -22.45
C ASN A 379 -9.47 -21.29 -22.77
N GLY A 380 -9.34 -20.35 -23.73
CA GLY A 380 -10.41 -19.42 -24.08
C GLY A 380 -10.80 -18.45 -22.95
N LYS A 381 -9.89 -18.21 -22.01
CA LYS A 381 -10.09 -17.35 -20.83
C LYS A 381 -9.41 -15.99 -20.95
N LEU A 382 -8.48 -15.82 -21.88
CA LEU A 382 -7.80 -14.54 -22.09
C LEU A 382 -8.81 -13.48 -22.52
N LEU A 383 -8.85 -12.36 -21.79
CA LEU A 383 -9.69 -11.22 -22.14
C LEU A 383 -9.19 -10.58 -23.45
N PRO A 384 -10.10 -10.01 -24.27
CA PRO A 384 -9.71 -9.17 -25.40
C PRO A 384 -8.80 -8.02 -24.98
N ILE A 385 -7.86 -7.65 -25.84
CA ILE A 385 -6.84 -6.64 -25.53
C ILE A 385 -7.43 -5.27 -25.13
N GLU A 386 -8.60 -4.89 -25.65
CA GLU A 386 -9.27 -3.64 -25.27
C GLU A 386 -9.66 -3.65 -23.80
N LYS A 387 -10.20 -4.78 -23.32
CA LYS A 387 -10.55 -4.94 -21.91
C LYS A 387 -9.33 -4.98 -21.03
N LEU A 388 -8.27 -5.65 -21.49
CA LEU A 388 -7.00 -5.72 -20.76
C LEU A 388 -6.37 -4.32 -20.61
N ALA A 389 -6.45 -3.48 -21.64
CA ALA A 389 -5.91 -2.11 -21.63
C ALA A 389 -6.66 -1.18 -20.65
N GLU A 390 -7.91 -1.50 -20.32
CA GLU A 390 -8.75 -0.76 -19.36
C GLU A 390 -8.55 -1.23 -17.91
N LEU A 391 -7.91 -2.38 -17.68
CA LEU A 391 -7.70 -2.91 -16.32
C LEU A 391 -6.81 -1.98 -15.48
N GLN A 392 -7.20 -1.80 -14.23
CA GLN A 392 -6.32 -1.30 -13.16
C GLN A 392 -5.66 -2.50 -12.50
N ILE A 393 -4.54 -2.95 -13.08
CA ILE A 393 -3.81 -4.13 -12.62
C ILE A 393 -3.38 -3.91 -11.15
N GLY A 394 -3.66 -4.88 -10.29
CA GLY A 394 -3.38 -4.81 -8.85
C GLY A 394 -4.57 -4.34 -8.00
N ALA A 395 -5.50 -3.54 -8.56
CA ALA A 395 -6.74 -3.17 -7.87
C ALA A 395 -7.86 -4.20 -8.12
N ASP A 396 -7.85 -4.84 -9.29
CA ASP A 396 -8.90 -5.76 -9.74
C ASP A 396 -8.50 -7.22 -9.49
N ASN A 397 -8.73 -7.70 -8.26
CA ASN A 397 -8.22 -8.98 -7.75
C ASN A 397 -8.52 -10.19 -8.67
N ASP A 398 -9.67 -10.20 -9.33
CA ASP A 398 -10.11 -11.31 -10.18
C ASP A 398 -9.24 -11.47 -11.43
N PHE A 399 -8.64 -10.38 -11.92
CA PHE A 399 -7.87 -10.36 -13.16
C PHE A 399 -6.40 -10.02 -12.98
N THR A 400 -5.94 -9.67 -11.77
CA THR A 400 -4.56 -9.24 -11.50
C THR A 400 -3.50 -10.16 -12.11
N GLN A 401 -3.57 -11.48 -11.89
CA GLN A 401 -2.58 -12.42 -12.45
C GLN A 401 -2.59 -12.44 -13.98
N MET A 402 -3.77 -12.40 -14.60
CA MET A 402 -3.90 -12.35 -16.06
C MET A 402 -3.40 -11.01 -16.60
N GLY A 403 -3.75 -9.90 -15.95
CA GLY A 403 -3.34 -8.55 -16.32
C GLY A 403 -1.82 -8.40 -16.36
N TYR A 404 -1.12 -8.79 -15.29
CA TYR A 404 0.36 -8.76 -15.24
C TYR A 404 1.00 -9.64 -16.33
N ALA A 405 0.51 -10.86 -16.51
CA ALA A 405 1.08 -11.78 -17.50
C ALA A 405 0.84 -11.27 -18.94
N ALA A 406 -0.38 -10.86 -19.24
CA ALA A 406 -0.79 -10.42 -20.58
C ALA A 406 -0.13 -9.10 -20.97
N SER A 407 -0.04 -8.14 -20.03
CA SER A 407 0.64 -6.86 -20.25
C SER A 407 2.12 -7.05 -20.58
N GLY A 408 2.85 -7.80 -19.75
CA GLY A 408 4.27 -8.08 -19.99
C GLY A 408 4.49 -8.82 -21.31
N SER A 409 3.62 -9.78 -21.64
CA SER A 409 3.69 -10.52 -22.90
C SER A 409 3.41 -9.63 -24.12
N PHE A 410 2.41 -8.77 -24.06
CA PHE A 410 2.03 -7.89 -25.16
C PHE A 410 3.10 -6.81 -25.41
N VAL A 411 3.59 -6.15 -24.36
CA VAL A 411 4.68 -5.17 -24.49
C VAL A 411 5.95 -5.81 -25.04
N ARG A 412 6.29 -7.02 -24.57
CA ARG A 412 7.39 -7.81 -25.14
C ARG A 412 7.20 -8.06 -26.64
N PHE A 413 5.99 -8.46 -27.07
CA PHE A 413 5.68 -8.64 -28.48
C PHE A 413 5.89 -7.35 -29.28
N LEU A 414 5.38 -6.21 -28.78
CA LEU A 414 5.51 -4.92 -29.46
C LEU A 414 6.98 -4.53 -29.62
N ILE A 415 7.77 -4.58 -28.55
CA ILE A 415 9.17 -4.19 -28.60
C ILE A 415 9.99 -5.17 -29.45
N THR A 416 9.77 -6.48 -29.31
CA THR A 416 10.50 -7.49 -30.09
C THR A 416 10.23 -7.37 -31.59
N LYS A 417 8.99 -7.02 -31.97
CA LYS A 417 8.58 -6.98 -33.37
C LYS A 417 8.75 -5.61 -34.04
N TYR A 418 8.54 -4.52 -33.31
CA TYR A 418 8.50 -3.16 -33.83
C TYR A 418 9.59 -2.23 -33.26
N GLY A 419 10.38 -2.69 -32.29
CA GLY A 419 11.49 -1.93 -31.69
C GLY A 419 11.05 -0.98 -30.56
N GLN A 420 12.04 -0.52 -29.79
CA GLN A 420 11.78 0.34 -28.63
C GLN A 420 11.31 1.74 -29.02
N LYS A 421 11.82 2.29 -30.13
CA LYS A 421 11.40 3.61 -30.62
C LYS A 421 9.90 3.65 -30.93
N SER A 422 9.39 2.67 -31.66
CA SER A 422 7.95 2.56 -31.95
C SER A 422 7.13 2.42 -30.67
N PHE A 423 7.62 1.65 -29.68
CA PHE A 423 6.96 1.56 -28.38
C PHE A 423 6.98 2.89 -27.62
N LEU A 424 8.07 3.64 -27.65
CA LEU A 424 8.14 4.96 -27.04
C LEU A 424 7.21 5.98 -27.75
N ASP A 425 7.07 5.90 -29.06
CA ASP A 425 6.14 6.75 -29.80
C ASP A 425 4.69 6.42 -29.44
N LEU A 426 4.36 5.14 -29.23
CA LEU A 426 3.08 4.74 -28.63
C LEU A 426 2.91 5.35 -27.23
N TRP A 427 3.93 5.23 -26.38
CA TRP A 427 3.92 5.76 -25.02
C TRP A 427 3.68 7.27 -24.97
N LYS A 428 4.07 8.03 -26.00
CA LYS A 428 3.88 9.48 -26.07
C LYS A 428 2.58 9.92 -26.75
N SER A 429 1.85 9.00 -27.38
CA SER A 429 0.75 9.33 -28.28
C SER A 429 -0.64 9.00 -27.75
N GLU A 430 -0.80 8.78 -26.43
CA GLU A 430 -2.10 8.44 -25.81
C GLU A 430 -2.78 7.24 -26.50
N SER A 431 -2.01 6.18 -26.80
CA SER A 431 -2.52 4.95 -27.42
C SER A 431 -3.00 5.09 -28.89
N GLN A 432 -2.37 5.93 -29.71
CA GLN A 432 -2.64 5.99 -31.15
C GLN A 432 -2.04 4.81 -31.93
N TRP A 433 -2.53 3.59 -31.68
CA TRP A 433 -2.00 2.33 -32.25
C TRP A 433 -1.82 2.36 -33.78
N LYS A 434 -2.81 2.85 -34.51
CA LYS A 434 -2.81 2.85 -35.98
C LYS A 434 -1.76 3.77 -36.57
N SER A 435 -1.54 4.95 -35.99
CA SER A 435 -0.54 5.88 -36.53
C SER A 435 0.87 5.36 -36.31
N ILE A 436 1.11 4.69 -35.19
CA ILE A 436 2.43 4.17 -34.81
C ILE A 436 2.75 2.84 -35.51
N TYR A 437 1.83 1.88 -35.50
CA TYR A 437 2.06 0.52 -36.00
C TYR A 437 1.45 0.25 -37.38
N GLY A 438 0.70 1.20 -37.94
CA GLY A 438 -0.05 1.03 -39.18
C GLY A 438 -1.22 0.04 -39.05
N LYS A 439 -1.63 -0.30 -37.82
CA LYS A 439 -2.56 -1.38 -37.49
C LYS A 439 -3.49 -0.97 -36.36
N GLU A 440 -4.74 -1.40 -36.46
CA GLU A 440 -5.68 -1.28 -35.33
C GLU A 440 -5.26 -2.22 -34.19
N LEU A 441 -5.69 -1.92 -32.97
CA LEU A 441 -5.35 -2.71 -31.78
C LEU A 441 -5.76 -4.19 -31.90
N GLN A 442 -6.93 -4.48 -32.51
CA GLN A 442 -7.40 -5.84 -32.77
C GLN A 442 -6.52 -6.61 -33.76
N GLU A 443 -5.86 -5.90 -34.69
CA GLU A 443 -4.94 -6.52 -35.63
C GLU A 443 -3.62 -6.88 -34.94
N LEU A 444 -3.14 -6.01 -34.05
CA LEU A 444 -1.98 -6.27 -33.19
C LEU A 444 -2.25 -7.45 -32.26
N GLU A 445 -3.45 -7.54 -31.68
CA GLU A 445 -3.87 -8.69 -30.87
C GLU A 445 -3.80 -10.01 -31.64
N LYS A 446 -4.36 -10.05 -32.86
CA LYS A 446 -4.29 -11.26 -33.71
C LYS A 446 -2.84 -11.66 -34.02
N GLU A 447 -1.95 -10.68 -34.22
CA GLU A 447 -0.54 -10.96 -34.45
C GLU A 447 0.19 -11.44 -33.19
N TRP A 448 -0.13 -10.87 -32.04
CA TRP A 448 0.35 -11.30 -30.74
C TRP A 448 -0.10 -12.72 -30.41
N HIS A 449 -1.39 -13.06 -30.61
CA HIS A 449 -1.90 -14.42 -30.44
C HIS A 449 -1.19 -15.43 -31.33
N LYS A 450 -0.82 -15.05 -32.57
CA LYS A 450 0.00 -15.90 -33.46
C LYS A 450 1.43 -16.01 -32.95
N TRP A 451 2.00 -14.95 -32.39
CA TRP A 451 3.33 -14.93 -31.81
C TRP A 451 3.44 -15.86 -30.58
N LEU A 452 2.43 -15.88 -29.70
CA LEU A 452 2.35 -16.79 -28.54
C LEU A 452 2.29 -18.28 -28.90
N LYS A 453 1.76 -18.60 -30.09
CA LYS A 453 1.58 -19.98 -30.57
C LYS A 453 2.81 -20.57 -31.26
N LYS A 454 3.77 -19.72 -31.65
CA LYS A 454 5.10 -20.17 -32.11
C LYS A 454 5.92 -20.65 -30.93
#